data_AF-B9XH63-F1
#
_entry.id   AF-B9XH63-F1
#
_cell.length_a   1.000
_cell.length_b   1.000
_cell.length_c   1.000
_cell.angle_alpha   90.00
_cell.angle_beta   90.00
_cell.angle_gamma   90.00
#
_symmetry.space_group_name_H-M   'P 1'
#
loop_
_entity.id
_entity.type
_entity.pdbx_description
1 polymer ?
#
loop_
_entity_poly.entity_id
_entity_poly.type
_entity_poly.pdbx_seq_one_letter_code
_entity_poly.pdbx_strand_id
1 'polypeptide(L)'
;MKRVLVLSLFTALFVSHSFGQGAQEMIKQKAKNFRDQNNAQQGVPPPQATPPPAAPAQPIAPSGPQGISQAQQQNIDKLSTDLSVIKPGSEATAEQKQQLVTDLQTLAKGVSKPSKETLAKLANNLSSALGDKGNSTTQQAQLAKALNVVLNSGNLSAAQAQAFIKSALDSLKAGGVSEAQLQAIGGDLKSIVTDLQKSKPRLYQ
;
A
#
# COMPACT_ATOMS: atom_id res chain seq x y z
N MET A 1 -53.45 -53.24 -2.63
CA MET A 1 -52.50 -54.20 -2.03
C MET A 1 -51.59 -53.47 -1.06
N LYS A 2 -51.08 -54.18 -0.05
CA LYS A 2 -50.73 -53.72 1.29
C LYS A 2 -49.45 -52.87 1.37
N ARG A 3 -49.48 -51.92 2.31
CA ARG A 3 -48.38 -51.04 2.76
C ARG A 3 -47.28 -51.85 3.44
N VAL A 4 -46.01 -51.53 3.17
CA VAL A 4 -44.91 -51.79 4.12
C VAL A 4 -44.00 -50.57 4.18
N LEU A 5 -43.92 -50.04 5.39
CA LEU A 5 -43.07 -48.98 5.89
C LEU A 5 -41.91 -49.67 6.60
N VAL A 6 -40.66 -49.32 6.33
CA VAL A 6 -39.53 -49.68 7.20
C VAL A 6 -38.68 -48.43 7.41
N LEU A 7 -38.77 -47.96 8.64
CA LEU A 7 -37.93 -46.96 9.27
C LEU A 7 -36.66 -47.67 9.76
N SER A 8 -35.47 -47.17 9.42
CA SER A 8 -34.24 -47.54 10.14
C SER A 8 -33.28 -46.37 10.13
N LEU A 9 -33.17 -45.79 11.31
CA LEU A 9 -32.27 -44.72 11.73
C LEU A 9 -30.92 -45.35 12.11
N PHE A 10 -29.83 -44.90 11.49
CA PHE A 10 -28.49 -45.07 12.08
C PHE A 10 -27.62 -43.87 11.72
N THR A 11 -27.37 -43.03 12.72
CA THR A 11 -26.43 -41.91 12.69
C THR A 11 -25.01 -42.46 12.83
N ALA A 12 -24.13 -42.16 11.86
CA ALA A 12 -22.68 -42.33 12.04
C ALA A 12 -21.97 -41.06 11.54
N LEU A 13 -21.45 -40.29 12.49
CA LEU A 13 -20.47 -39.23 12.29
C LEU A 13 -19.16 -39.86 11.76
N PHE A 14 -18.68 -39.43 10.59
CA PHE A 14 -17.26 -39.50 10.29
C PHE A 14 -16.79 -38.22 9.60
N VAL A 15 -15.85 -37.58 10.28
CA VAL A 15 -15.11 -36.39 9.88
C VAL A 15 -14.17 -36.74 8.73
N SER A 16 -14.30 -36.04 7.60
CA SER A 16 -13.29 -36.06 6.53
C SER A 16 -12.02 -35.37 7.02
N HIS A 17 -11.14 -36.11 7.71
CA HIS A 17 -9.78 -35.65 7.96
C HIS A 17 -8.95 -35.85 6.69
N SER A 18 -8.54 -34.73 6.08
CA SER A 18 -7.51 -34.66 5.06
C SER A 18 -6.14 -35.08 5.62
N PHE A 19 -5.90 -36.38 5.77
CA PHE A 19 -4.56 -36.93 6.06
C PHE A 19 -3.86 -37.32 4.76
N GLY A 20 -2.94 -36.46 4.29
CA GLY A 20 -2.09 -36.77 3.15
C GLY A 20 -0.83 -35.90 3.07
N GLN A 21 -0.89 -34.65 3.54
CA GLN A 21 0.25 -33.72 3.49
C GLN A 21 1.09 -33.67 4.77
N GLY A 22 0.50 -33.94 5.95
CA GLY A 22 1.22 -33.92 7.22
C GLY A 22 2.13 -35.12 7.48
N ALA A 23 1.82 -36.29 6.91
CA ALA A 23 2.59 -37.51 7.13
C ALA A 23 3.97 -37.46 6.44
N GLN A 24 4.06 -36.92 5.23
CA GLN A 24 5.34 -36.76 4.53
C GLN A 24 6.27 -35.76 5.23
N GLU A 25 5.74 -34.63 5.71
CA GLU A 25 6.52 -33.66 6.48
C GLU A 25 7.00 -34.27 7.81
N MET A 26 6.16 -35.04 8.49
CA MET A 26 6.53 -35.69 9.75
C MET A 26 7.58 -36.80 9.55
N ILE A 27 7.51 -37.57 8.45
CA ILE A 27 8.52 -38.58 8.09
C ILE A 27 9.86 -37.89 7.78
N LYS A 28 9.83 -36.79 7.03
CA LYS A 28 11.02 -36.00 6.67
C LYS A 28 11.67 -35.37 7.91
N GLN A 29 10.86 -34.87 8.84
CA GLN A 29 11.32 -34.29 10.09
C GLN A 29 11.93 -35.35 11.01
N LYS A 30 11.33 -36.54 11.12
CA LYS A 30 11.89 -37.66 11.89
C LYS A 30 13.23 -38.15 11.32
N ALA A 31 13.33 -38.28 10.00
CA ALA A 31 14.58 -38.69 9.34
C ALA A 31 15.71 -37.68 9.59
N LYS A 32 15.40 -36.38 9.55
CA LYS A 32 16.36 -35.31 9.86
C LYS A 32 16.83 -35.37 11.31
N ASN A 33 15.90 -35.50 12.26
CA ASN A 33 16.23 -35.59 13.69
C ASN A 33 17.08 -36.82 14.03
N PHE A 34 16.82 -37.96 13.40
CA PHE A 34 17.60 -39.18 13.61
C PHE A 34 19.05 -39.03 13.10
N ARG A 35 19.22 -38.45 11.90
CA ARG A 35 20.54 -38.13 11.36
C ARG A 35 21.31 -37.17 12.25
N ASP A 36 20.65 -36.11 12.72
CA ASP A 36 21.30 -35.07 13.53
C ASP A 36 21.69 -35.63 14.93
N GLN A 37 20.90 -36.54 15.51
CA GLN A 37 21.28 -37.27 16.72
C GLN A 37 22.48 -38.20 16.50
N ASN A 38 22.52 -38.92 15.38
CA ASN A 38 23.63 -39.81 15.06
C ASN A 38 24.93 -39.01 14.84
N ASN A 39 24.86 -37.89 14.11
CA ASN A 39 26.00 -37.00 13.92
C ASN A 39 26.52 -36.41 15.25
N ALA A 40 25.63 -36.04 16.18
CA ALA A 40 26.01 -35.54 17.50
C ALA A 40 26.77 -36.60 18.32
N GLN A 41 26.37 -37.87 18.24
CA GLN A 41 27.07 -38.98 18.90
C GLN A 41 28.43 -39.30 18.25
N GLN A 42 28.59 -39.02 16.95
CA GLN A 42 29.83 -39.23 16.20
C GLN A 42 30.77 -38.01 16.19
N GLY A 43 30.44 -36.93 16.92
CA GLY A 43 31.27 -35.72 16.98
C GLY A 43 31.38 -34.95 15.67
N VAL A 44 30.47 -35.19 14.71
CA VAL A 44 30.46 -34.51 13.41
C VAL A 44 29.61 -33.24 13.55
N PRO A 45 30.18 -32.03 13.36
CA PRO A 45 29.41 -30.80 13.45
C PRO A 45 28.30 -30.78 12.39
N PRO A 46 27.08 -30.32 12.72
CA PRO A 46 25.99 -30.26 11.76
C PRO A 46 26.37 -29.35 10.57
N PRO A 47 25.99 -29.70 9.33
CA PRO A 47 26.23 -28.84 8.19
C PRO A 47 25.56 -27.49 8.43
N GLN A 48 26.35 -26.41 8.34
CA GLN A 48 25.85 -25.04 8.44
C GLN A 48 24.75 -24.85 7.41
N ALA A 49 23.59 -24.38 7.85
CA ALA A 49 22.50 -24.04 6.96
C ALA A 49 23.00 -22.96 5.99
N THR A 50 23.06 -23.28 4.69
CA THR A 50 23.19 -22.27 3.65
C THR A 50 22.04 -21.28 3.82
N PRO A 51 22.29 -19.96 3.82
CA PRO A 51 21.22 -18.98 3.94
C PRO A 51 20.19 -19.23 2.82
N PRO A 52 18.89 -19.17 3.13
CA PRO A 52 17.86 -19.31 2.11
C PRO A 52 18.08 -18.26 1.02
N PRO A 53 17.75 -18.57 -0.26
CA PRO A 53 17.80 -17.57 -1.32
C PRO A 53 17.04 -16.33 -0.88
N ALA A 54 17.65 -15.16 -1.01
CA ALA A 54 17.01 -13.89 -0.67
C ALA A 54 15.65 -13.83 -1.38
N ALA A 55 14.58 -13.63 -0.60
CA ALA A 55 13.28 -13.32 -1.16
C ALA A 55 13.43 -12.12 -2.11
N PRO A 56 12.68 -12.08 -3.24
CA PRO A 56 12.71 -10.93 -4.14
C PRO A 56 12.52 -9.65 -3.32
N ALA A 57 13.46 -8.71 -3.44
CA ALA A 57 13.41 -7.45 -2.72
C ALA A 57 12.07 -6.77 -3.01
N GLN A 58 11.22 -6.66 -1.98
CA GLN A 58 10.05 -5.80 -2.09
C GLN A 58 10.55 -4.37 -2.33
N PRO A 59 9.87 -3.57 -3.19
CA PRO A 59 10.27 -2.19 -3.44
C PRO A 59 10.39 -1.44 -2.11
N ILE A 60 11.61 -1.01 -1.80
CA ILE A 60 11.88 -0.24 -0.59
C ILE A 60 11.21 1.12 -0.80
N ALA A 61 10.15 1.39 -0.03
CA ALA A 61 9.51 2.71 -0.09
C ALA A 61 10.56 3.77 0.29
N PRO A 62 10.66 4.89 -0.47
CA PRO A 62 11.63 5.93 -0.15
C PRO A 62 11.38 6.47 1.26
N SER A 63 12.46 6.61 2.04
CA SER A 63 12.40 7.17 3.39
C SER A 63 11.98 8.64 3.31
N GLY A 64 10.83 8.98 3.89
CA GLY A 64 10.34 10.35 3.97
C GLY A 64 11.28 11.26 4.80
N PRO A 65 11.11 12.59 4.73
CA PRO A 65 11.83 13.52 5.59
C PRO A 65 11.61 13.16 7.08
N GLN A 66 12.69 13.14 7.86
CA GLN A 66 12.60 12.90 9.31
C GLN A 66 12.03 14.15 10.02
N GLY A 67 11.17 13.94 11.03
CA GLY A 67 10.63 15.03 11.86
C GLY A 67 9.26 15.59 11.43
N ILE A 68 8.27 14.74 11.17
CA ILE A 68 6.88 15.15 10.95
C ILE A 68 6.26 15.59 12.28
N SER A 69 5.69 16.80 12.36
CA SER A 69 5.00 17.26 13.56
C SER A 69 3.67 16.53 13.78
N GLN A 70 3.19 16.45 15.02
CA GLN A 70 1.89 15.81 15.33
C GLN A 70 0.73 16.41 14.51
N ALA A 71 0.68 17.74 14.38
CA ALA A 71 -0.32 18.41 13.56
C ALA A 71 -0.24 18.01 12.08
N GLN A 72 0.97 17.79 11.55
CA GLN A 72 1.11 17.29 10.18
C GLN A 72 0.64 15.85 10.06
N GLN A 73 0.94 15.01 11.04
CA GLN A 73 0.47 13.63 11.06
C GLN A 73 -1.06 13.58 11.07
N GLN A 74 -1.71 14.43 11.87
CA GLN A 74 -3.18 14.55 11.86
C GLN A 74 -3.73 14.97 10.49
N ASN A 75 -3.07 15.89 9.79
CA ASN A 75 -3.48 16.28 8.44
C ASN A 75 -3.31 15.13 7.42
N ILE A 76 -2.24 14.33 7.56
CA ILE A 76 -2.02 13.14 6.73
C ILE A 76 -3.10 12.09 7.00
N ASP A 77 -3.40 11.85 8.27
CA ASP A 77 -4.43 10.88 8.68
C ASP A 77 -5.81 11.31 8.19
N LYS A 78 -6.12 12.62 8.28
CA LYS A 78 -7.36 13.20 7.75
C LYS A 78 -7.48 12.98 6.25
N LEU A 79 -6.44 13.29 5.47
CA LEU A 79 -6.46 13.01 4.03
C LEU A 79 -6.68 11.51 3.77
N SER A 80 -6.03 10.63 4.51
CA SER A 80 -6.23 9.18 4.36
C SER A 80 -7.69 8.78 4.64
N THR A 81 -8.33 9.36 5.66
CA THR A 81 -9.76 9.17 5.94
C THR A 81 -10.62 9.67 4.79
N ASP A 82 -10.35 10.88 4.26
CA ASP A 82 -11.16 11.48 3.21
C ASP A 82 -11.03 10.75 1.87
N LEU A 83 -9.87 10.14 1.59
CA LEU A 83 -9.69 9.21 0.47
C LEU A 83 -10.51 7.92 0.64
N SER A 84 -10.74 7.48 1.88
CA SER A 84 -11.47 6.23 2.17
C SER A 84 -12.99 6.33 2.02
N VAL A 85 -13.53 7.55 2.06
CA VAL A 85 -14.98 7.79 1.92
C VAL A 85 -15.43 7.76 0.45
N ILE A 86 -14.49 7.86 -0.49
CA ILE A 86 -14.75 7.72 -1.93
C ILE A 86 -14.85 6.24 -2.24
N LYS A 87 -16.09 5.78 -2.46
CA LYS A 87 -16.39 4.38 -2.67
C LYS A 87 -16.29 4.00 -4.14
N PRO A 88 -15.68 2.85 -4.47
CA PRO A 88 -15.68 2.36 -5.84
C PRO A 88 -17.10 2.08 -6.34
N GLY A 89 -17.33 2.35 -7.62
CA GLY A 89 -18.64 2.25 -8.27
C GLY A 89 -19.55 3.47 -8.05
N SER A 90 -19.05 4.56 -7.47
CA SER A 90 -19.79 5.81 -7.30
C SER A 90 -18.93 6.99 -7.74
N GLU A 91 -19.56 7.97 -8.38
CA GLU A 91 -18.91 9.26 -8.59
C GLU A 91 -18.72 9.97 -7.25
N ALA A 92 -17.55 10.57 -7.04
CA ALA A 92 -17.30 11.41 -5.89
C ALA A 92 -18.14 12.70 -5.94
N THR A 93 -18.75 13.07 -4.83
CA THR A 93 -19.59 14.28 -4.75
C THR A 93 -18.75 15.56 -4.85
N ALA A 94 -19.41 16.69 -5.11
CA ALA A 94 -18.75 18.00 -5.14
C ALA A 94 -18.10 18.33 -3.78
N GLU A 95 -18.76 17.96 -2.68
CA GLU A 95 -18.27 18.14 -1.31
C GLU A 95 -17.02 17.29 -1.05
N GLN A 96 -17.00 16.02 -1.50
CA GLN A 96 -15.83 15.15 -1.38
C GLN A 96 -14.64 15.70 -2.17
N LYS A 97 -14.86 16.16 -3.41
CA LYS A 97 -13.84 16.80 -4.24
C LYS A 97 -13.29 18.06 -3.57
N GLN A 98 -14.18 18.92 -3.05
CA GLN A 98 -13.78 20.14 -2.35
C GLN A 98 -13.03 19.85 -1.03
N GLN A 99 -13.42 18.81 -0.31
CA GLN A 99 -12.74 18.40 0.90
C GLN A 99 -11.33 17.90 0.60
N LEU A 100 -11.13 17.12 -0.46
CA LEU A 100 -9.80 16.72 -0.91
C LEU A 100 -8.91 17.93 -1.25
N VAL A 101 -9.44 18.95 -1.93
CA VAL A 101 -8.68 20.17 -2.20
C VAL A 101 -8.23 20.85 -0.91
N THR A 102 -9.13 20.97 0.07
CA THR A 102 -8.84 21.57 1.39
C THR A 102 -7.75 20.79 2.12
N ASP A 103 -7.82 19.46 2.09
CA ASP A 103 -6.86 18.59 2.77
C ASP A 103 -5.48 18.66 2.13
N LEU A 104 -5.41 18.60 0.79
CA LEU A 104 -4.16 18.78 0.05
C LEU A 104 -3.55 20.16 0.31
N GLN A 105 -4.36 21.21 0.38
CA GLN A 105 -3.89 22.55 0.70
C GLN A 105 -3.36 22.67 2.13
N THR A 106 -3.97 21.96 3.08
CA THR A 106 -3.57 21.93 4.49
C THR A 106 -2.26 21.16 4.70
N LEU A 107 -1.99 20.14 3.86
CA LEU A 107 -0.72 19.43 3.88
C LEU A 107 0.46 20.27 3.38
N ALA A 108 0.23 21.21 2.46
CA ALA A 108 1.27 22.05 1.89
C ALA A 108 1.78 23.10 2.89
N LYS A 109 3.06 22.98 3.26
CA LYS A 109 3.77 23.89 4.17
C LYS A 109 4.83 24.71 3.45
N GLY A 110 5.32 25.73 4.14
CA GLY A 110 6.38 26.60 3.65
C GLY A 110 5.87 27.82 2.89
N VAL A 111 6.83 28.60 2.39
CA VAL A 111 6.59 29.87 1.70
C VAL A 111 6.03 29.68 0.30
N SER A 112 6.43 28.60 -0.38
CA SER A 112 5.94 28.22 -1.70
C SER A 112 4.86 27.16 -1.54
N LYS A 113 3.67 27.42 -2.09
CA LYS A 113 2.54 26.49 -2.07
C LYS A 113 2.08 26.18 -3.49
N PRO A 114 1.58 24.98 -3.77
CA PRO A 114 0.98 24.68 -5.07
C PRO A 114 -0.24 25.57 -5.30
N SER A 115 -0.53 25.90 -6.56
CA SER A 115 -1.70 26.72 -6.87
C SER A 115 -3.00 25.96 -6.55
N LYS A 116 -4.07 26.69 -6.21
CA LYS A 116 -5.40 26.10 -5.97
C LYS A 116 -5.90 25.33 -7.19
N GLU A 117 -5.60 25.81 -8.40
CA GLU A 117 -5.96 25.14 -9.65
C GLU A 117 -5.25 23.78 -9.79
N THR A 118 -3.95 23.73 -9.53
CA THR A 118 -3.17 22.48 -9.58
C THR A 118 -3.68 21.47 -8.57
N LEU A 119 -4.03 21.91 -7.35
CA LEU A 119 -4.63 21.05 -6.32
C LEU A 119 -6.04 20.56 -6.70
N ALA A 120 -6.86 21.40 -7.34
CA ALA A 120 -8.19 21.02 -7.82
C ALA A 120 -8.12 19.96 -8.92
N LYS A 121 -7.18 20.08 -9.87
CA LYS A 121 -6.96 19.05 -10.90
C LYS A 121 -6.57 17.71 -10.27
N LEU A 122 -5.61 17.72 -9.35
CA LEU A 122 -5.21 16.51 -8.62
C LEU A 122 -6.38 15.89 -7.84
N ALA A 123 -7.14 16.69 -7.10
CA ALA A 123 -8.29 16.19 -6.34
C ALA A 123 -9.36 15.57 -7.25
N ASN A 124 -9.66 16.18 -8.39
CA ASN A 124 -10.59 15.64 -9.38
C ASN A 124 -10.10 14.29 -9.92
N ASN A 125 -8.84 14.21 -10.36
CA ASN A 125 -8.28 12.98 -10.92
C ASN A 125 -8.16 11.86 -9.87
N LEU A 126 -7.76 12.17 -8.63
CA LEU A 126 -7.76 11.22 -7.51
C LEU A 126 -9.16 10.70 -7.20
N SER A 127 -10.14 11.60 -7.11
CA SER A 127 -11.51 11.23 -6.78
C SER A 127 -12.18 10.37 -7.86
N SER A 128 -11.90 10.65 -9.14
CA SER A 128 -12.35 9.83 -10.26
C SER A 128 -11.68 8.45 -10.24
N ALA A 129 -10.36 8.40 -10.03
CA ALA A 129 -9.63 7.14 -9.96
C ALA A 129 -10.14 6.24 -8.81
N LEU A 130 -10.40 6.83 -7.64
CA LEU A 130 -10.91 6.12 -6.46
C LEU A 130 -12.40 5.73 -6.59
N GLY A 131 -13.19 6.55 -7.29
CA GLY A 131 -14.57 6.24 -7.63
C GLY A 131 -14.71 5.10 -8.63
N ASP A 132 -13.75 4.95 -9.55
CA ASP A 132 -13.72 3.83 -10.49
C ASP A 132 -13.15 2.55 -9.85
N LYS A 133 -12.12 2.69 -9.02
CA LYS A 133 -11.36 1.59 -8.41
C LYS A 133 -11.00 1.90 -6.97
N GLY A 134 -11.32 0.97 -6.07
CA GLY A 134 -11.04 1.15 -4.66
C GLY A 134 -9.58 0.84 -4.32
N ASN A 135 -9.06 1.56 -3.33
CA ASN A 135 -7.79 1.23 -2.68
C ASN A 135 -8.04 0.64 -1.30
N SER A 136 -7.14 -0.22 -0.83
CA SER A 136 -7.18 -0.66 0.57
C SER A 136 -6.78 0.49 1.52
N THR A 137 -7.16 0.40 2.79
CA THR A 137 -6.79 1.39 3.82
C THR A 137 -5.28 1.59 3.90
N THR A 138 -4.50 0.52 3.76
CA THR A 138 -3.03 0.58 3.74
C THR A 138 -2.52 1.37 2.53
N GLN A 139 -3.10 1.16 1.35
CA GLN A 139 -2.73 1.89 0.13
C GLN A 139 -3.13 3.37 0.24
N GLN A 140 -4.27 3.69 0.84
CA GLN A 140 -4.71 5.07 1.08
C GLN A 140 -3.77 5.81 2.04
N ALA A 141 -3.36 5.15 3.13
CA ALA A 141 -2.39 5.72 4.06
C ALA A 141 -1.03 5.95 3.40
N GLN A 142 -0.56 5.02 2.55
CA GLN A 142 0.68 5.17 1.80
C GLN A 142 0.59 6.30 0.77
N LEU A 143 -0.53 6.40 0.07
CA LEU A 143 -0.82 7.50 -0.86
C LEU A 143 -0.80 8.85 -0.14
N ALA A 144 -1.49 8.99 0.99
CA ALA A 144 -1.51 10.23 1.77
C ALA A 144 -0.10 10.65 2.22
N LYS A 145 0.73 9.70 2.68
CA LYS A 145 2.14 9.96 3.04
C LYS A 145 2.96 10.42 1.82
N ALA A 146 2.81 9.75 0.68
CA ALA A 146 3.52 10.12 -0.54
C ALA A 146 3.10 11.52 -1.03
N LEU A 147 1.80 11.82 -1.03
CA LEU A 147 1.24 13.14 -1.38
C LEU A 147 1.77 14.24 -0.46
N ASN A 148 1.83 13.99 0.85
CA ASN A 148 2.44 14.92 1.80
C ASN A 148 3.89 15.28 1.41
N VAL A 149 4.70 14.30 1.00
CA VAL A 149 6.09 14.58 0.60
C VAL A 149 6.13 15.35 -0.73
N VAL A 150 5.29 14.99 -1.71
CA VAL A 150 5.21 15.69 -3.00
C VAL A 150 4.79 17.16 -2.83
N LEU A 151 3.78 17.42 -2.00
CA LEU A 151 3.27 18.77 -1.70
C LEU A 151 4.27 19.63 -0.92
N ASN A 152 5.30 19.02 -0.34
CA ASN A 152 6.37 19.68 0.41
C ASN A 152 7.75 19.47 -0.25
N SER A 153 7.76 19.19 -1.55
CA SER A 153 8.96 18.77 -2.28
C SER A 153 9.88 19.91 -2.73
N GLY A 154 9.58 21.16 -2.37
CA GLY A 154 10.34 22.33 -2.81
C GLY A 154 11.85 22.17 -2.62
N ASN A 155 12.29 21.58 -1.50
CA ASN A 155 13.71 21.39 -1.19
C ASN A 155 14.27 20.01 -1.59
N LEU A 156 13.46 19.12 -2.16
CA LEU A 156 13.92 17.81 -2.60
C LEU A 156 14.66 17.91 -3.94
N SER A 157 15.60 16.99 -4.15
CA SER A 157 16.15 16.77 -5.49
C SER A 157 15.08 16.24 -6.44
N ALA A 158 15.28 16.42 -7.75
CA ALA A 158 14.38 15.90 -8.77
C ALA A 158 14.18 14.37 -8.66
N ALA A 159 15.26 13.63 -8.37
CA ALA A 159 15.21 12.18 -8.20
C ALA A 159 14.36 11.78 -6.97
N GLN A 160 14.51 12.48 -5.84
CA GLN A 160 13.72 12.24 -4.65
C GLN A 160 12.24 12.55 -4.89
N ALA A 161 11.93 13.71 -5.48
CA ALA A 161 10.55 14.06 -5.82
C ALA A 161 9.92 13.00 -6.74
N GLN A 162 10.64 12.57 -7.78
CA GLN A 162 10.18 11.54 -8.71
C GLN A 162 9.95 10.18 -8.01
N ALA A 163 10.77 9.81 -7.02
CA ALA A 163 10.56 8.58 -6.25
C ALA A 163 9.26 8.62 -5.43
N PHE A 164 8.89 9.77 -4.85
CA PHE A 164 7.62 9.91 -4.13
C PHE A 164 6.42 10.00 -5.07
N ILE A 165 6.56 10.61 -6.25
CA ILE A 165 5.54 10.52 -7.31
C ILE A 165 5.31 9.05 -7.66
N LYS A 166 6.38 8.29 -7.91
CA LYS A 166 6.26 6.87 -8.22
C LYS A 166 5.58 6.09 -7.10
N SER A 167 5.94 6.35 -5.83
CA SER A 167 5.30 5.72 -4.67
C SER A 167 3.78 5.99 -4.60
N ALA A 168 3.34 7.22 -4.92
CA ALA A 168 1.93 7.56 -5.01
C ALA A 168 1.24 6.77 -6.13
N LEU A 169 1.85 6.72 -7.33
CA LEU A 169 1.30 5.98 -8.46
C LEU A 169 1.26 4.46 -8.23
N ASP A 170 2.30 3.89 -7.60
CA ASP A 170 2.33 2.46 -7.25
C ASP A 170 1.20 2.11 -6.26
N SER A 171 0.91 3.00 -5.30
CA SER A 171 -0.18 2.82 -4.33
C SER A 171 -1.56 2.79 -5.03
N LEU A 172 -1.76 3.64 -6.04
CA LEU A 172 -2.98 3.67 -6.86
C LEU A 172 -3.05 2.46 -7.81
N LYS A 173 -1.94 2.10 -8.45
CA LYS A 173 -1.84 0.95 -9.35
C LYS A 173 -2.17 -0.36 -8.63
N ALA A 174 -1.74 -0.50 -7.38
CA ALA A 174 -2.07 -1.66 -6.55
C ALA A 174 -3.58 -1.76 -6.21
N GLY A 175 -4.34 -0.67 -6.33
CA GLY A 175 -5.82 -0.66 -6.25
C GLY A 175 -6.52 -0.92 -7.59
N GLY A 176 -5.75 -1.11 -8.68
CA GLY A 176 -6.29 -1.41 -10.01
C GLY A 176 -6.69 -0.17 -10.82
N VAL A 177 -6.27 1.03 -10.41
CA VAL A 177 -6.44 2.27 -11.19
C VAL A 177 -5.80 2.11 -12.58
N SER A 178 -6.48 2.62 -13.61
CA SER A 178 -6.03 2.46 -15.01
C SER A 178 -4.76 3.26 -15.31
N GLU A 179 -3.97 2.80 -16.29
CA GLU A 179 -2.76 3.51 -16.73
C GLU A 179 -3.06 4.95 -17.20
N ALA A 180 -4.19 5.19 -17.85
CA ALA A 180 -4.60 6.53 -18.27
C ALA A 180 -4.83 7.47 -17.07
N GLN A 181 -5.48 6.99 -16.01
CA GLN A 181 -5.67 7.75 -14.77
C GLN A 181 -4.35 7.95 -14.02
N LEU A 182 -3.49 6.93 -13.98
CA LEU A 182 -2.15 7.06 -13.39
C LEU A 182 -1.31 8.12 -14.12
N GLN A 183 -1.40 8.20 -15.45
CA GLN A 183 -0.74 9.23 -16.25
C GLN A 183 -1.26 10.63 -15.93
N ALA A 184 -2.58 10.80 -15.84
CA ALA A 184 -3.19 12.08 -15.47
C ALA A 184 -2.73 12.55 -14.07
N ILE A 185 -2.85 11.68 -13.07
CA ILE A 185 -2.42 11.95 -11.69
C ILE A 185 -0.91 12.22 -11.65
N GLY A 186 -0.10 11.44 -12.37
CA GLY A 186 1.34 11.65 -12.47
C GLY A 186 1.70 13.02 -13.08
N GLY A 187 0.94 13.49 -14.06
CA GLY A 187 1.06 14.82 -14.64
C GLY A 187 0.77 15.93 -13.64
N ASP A 188 -0.30 15.79 -12.85
CA ASP A 188 -0.63 16.75 -11.79
C ASP A 188 0.46 16.82 -10.72
N LEU A 189 0.95 15.67 -10.25
CA LEU A 189 2.01 15.62 -9.24
C LEU A 189 3.33 16.25 -9.72
N LYS A 190 3.68 16.06 -11.00
CA LYS A 190 4.84 16.73 -11.62
C LYS A 190 4.64 18.25 -11.72
N SER A 191 3.42 18.68 -12.02
CA SER A 191 3.08 20.11 -12.07
C SER A 191 3.21 20.75 -10.70
N ILE A 192 2.74 20.08 -9.64
CA ILE A 192 2.92 20.52 -8.24
C ILE A 192 4.40 20.70 -7.89
N VAL A 193 5.23 19.70 -8.20
CA VAL A 193 6.69 19.78 -7.92
C VAL A 193 7.31 20.95 -8.66
N THR A 194 6.90 21.18 -9.91
CA THR A 194 7.36 22.30 -10.72
C THR A 194 6.96 23.65 -10.10
N ASP A 195 5.71 23.81 -9.66
CA ASP A 195 5.22 25.01 -8.98
C ASP A 195 6.03 25.33 -7.71
N LEU A 196 6.31 24.29 -6.91
CA LEU A 196 7.07 24.40 -5.67
C LEU A 196 8.54 24.76 -5.91
N GLN A 197 9.17 24.21 -6.95
CA GLN A 197 10.59 24.44 -7.24
C GLN A 197 10.85 25.77 -7.97
N LYS A 198 9.92 26.23 -8.81
CA LYS A 198 9.99 27.56 -9.45
C LYS A 198 9.92 28.71 -8.44
N SER A 199 9.20 28.49 -7.34
CA SER A 199 8.94 29.48 -6.31
C SER A 199 10.09 29.65 -5.30
N LYS A 200 11.26 29.01 -5.53
CA LYS A 200 12.45 29.22 -4.70
C LYS A 200 12.93 30.67 -4.82
N PRO A 201 13.05 31.43 -3.71
CA PRO A 201 13.64 32.75 -3.78
C PRO A 201 15.06 32.63 -4.33
N ARG A 202 15.35 33.36 -5.41
CA ARG A 202 16.73 33.58 -5.82
C ARG A 202 17.37 34.44 -4.72
N LEU A 203 18.13 33.81 -3.83
CA LEU A 203 19.03 34.55 -2.96
C LEU A 203 19.98 35.32 -3.89
N TYR A 204 19.96 36.64 -3.78
CA TYR A 204 20.75 37.57 -4.59
C TYR A 204 22.20 37.07 -4.70
N GLN A 205 22.66 36.84 -5.94
CA GLN A 205 24.07 36.75 -6.29
C GLN A 205 24.57 38.14 -6.66
#